data_AF-A0A5S6QTF9-F1
#
_entry.id   AF-A0A5S6QTF9-F1
#
_cell.length_a   1.000
_cell.length_b   1.000
_cell.length_c   1.000
_cell.angle_alpha   90.00
_cell.angle_beta   90.00
_cell.angle_gamma   90.00
#
_symmetry.space_group_name_H-M   'P 1'
#
loop_
_entity.id
_entity.type
_entity.pdbx_description
1 polymer ?
#
loop_
_entity_poly.entity_id
_entity_poly.type
_entity_poly.pdbx_seq_one_letter_code
_entity_poly.pdbx_strand_id
1 'polypeptide(L)'
;MVSTGEVLKRINEHSHDSSAAGVETSSVMTTTRRRAKATQEIPREVVNESAFGMSAVVRGRLPKDEAMRKLVRRTRKAISATPAEPVNRASVVIPEVYHIYGDLE
;
A
#
# COMPACT_ATOMS: atom_id res chain seq x y z
N MET A 1 -10.87 -3.99 29.91
CA MET A 1 -9.43 -3.95 29.57
C MET A 1 -8.90 -2.59 29.94
N VAL A 2 -8.05 -2.50 30.96
CA VAL A 2 -7.45 -1.25 31.42
C VAL A 2 -6.23 -0.99 30.55
N SER A 3 -6.21 0.11 29.79
CA SER A 3 -4.98 0.56 29.14
C SER A 3 -4.08 1.14 30.22
N THR A 4 -3.13 0.36 30.73
CA THR A 4 -2.00 0.89 31.48
C THR A 4 -1.27 1.84 30.53
N GLY A 5 -1.43 3.15 30.73
CA GLY A 5 -0.79 4.21 29.95
C GLY A 5 0.71 4.30 30.22
N GLU A 6 1.37 3.14 30.29
CA GLU A 6 2.77 3.00 30.66
C GLU A 6 3.65 3.48 29.51
N VAL A 7 4.33 4.60 29.74
CA VAL A 7 5.21 5.21 28.74
C VAL A 7 6.53 4.46 28.73
N LEU A 8 6.72 3.58 27.75
CA LEU A 8 7.94 2.76 27.61
C LEU A 8 9.21 3.60 27.38
N LYS A 9 9.10 4.70 26.62
CA LYS A 9 10.19 5.64 26.35
C LYS A 9 9.63 6.92 25.73
N ARG A 10 10.00 8.09 26.27
CA ARG A 10 9.78 9.38 25.60
C ARG A 10 11.07 9.77 24.88
N ILE A 11 11.00 9.97 23.57
CA ILE A 11 12.13 10.43 22.76
C ILE A 11 11.75 11.83 22.25
N ASN A 12 12.56 12.82 22.62
CA ASN A 12 12.37 14.24 22.33
C ASN A 12 11.11 14.88 22.96
N GLU A 13 11.16 16.19 23.08
CA GLU A 13 10.03 17.01 23.52
C GLU A 13 9.29 17.54 22.28
N HIS A 14 7.98 17.29 22.20
CA HIS A 14 7.17 17.83 21.13
C HIS A 14 6.87 19.30 21.42
N SER A 15 7.43 20.21 20.63
CA SER A 15 7.12 21.64 20.68
C SER A 15 5.89 22.02 19.83
N HIS A 16 5.14 21.02 19.35
CA HIS A 16 3.95 21.22 18.51
C HIS A 16 2.78 20.40 19.05
N ASP A 17 1.56 20.84 18.72
CA ASP A 17 0.35 20.18 19.15
C ASP A 17 0.19 18.78 18.53
N SER A 18 -0.50 17.91 19.25
CA SER A 18 -0.95 16.61 18.74
C SER A 18 -2.07 16.82 17.72
N SER A 19 -1.94 16.22 16.53
CA SER A 19 -2.95 16.34 15.48
C SER A 19 -3.66 15.00 15.22
N ALA A 20 -4.83 14.80 15.83
CA ALA A 20 -5.64 13.59 15.65
C ALA A 20 -5.94 13.33 14.16
N ALA A 21 -6.34 14.36 13.42
CA ALA A 21 -6.56 14.28 11.98
C ALA A 21 -5.32 13.81 11.21
N GLY A 22 -4.11 14.16 11.67
CA GLY A 22 -2.86 13.77 11.00
C GLY A 22 -2.51 12.31 11.23
N VAL A 23 -2.79 11.81 12.44
CA VAL A 23 -2.68 10.39 12.78
C VAL A 23 -3.67 9.58 11.92
N GLU A 24 -4.92 10.03 11.82
CA GLU A 24 -5.94 9.37 10.99
C GLU A 24 -5.57 9.38 9.50
N THR A 25 -5.10 10.50 8.95
CA THR A 25 -4.60 10.57 7.56
C THR A 25 -3.46 9.57 7.34
N SER A 26 -2.51 9.49 8.27
CA SER A 26 -1.38 8.55 8.18
C SER A 26 -1.81 7.10 8.26
N SER A 27 -2.81 6.80 9.08
CA SER A 27 -3.45 5.49 9.16
C SER A 27 -4.05 5.10 7.82
N VAL A 28 -4.81 6.00 7.18
CA VAL A 28 -5.41 5.77 5.86
C VAL A 28 -4.36 5.53 4.78
N MET A 29 -3.29 6.35 4.73
CA MET A 29 -2.20 6.10 3.78
C MET A 29 -1.53 4.74 3.98
N THR A 30 -1.50 4.25 5.22
CA THR A 30 -0.92 2.95 5.57
C THR A 30 -1.86 1.80 5.18
N THR A 31 -3.17 1.94 5.41
CA THR A 31 -4.16 0.94 4.98
C THR A 31 -4.25 0.86 3.46
N THR A 32 -4.22 1.99 2.75
CA THR A 32 -4.15 2.04 1.28
C THR A 32 -2.93 1.29 0.76
N ARG A 33 -1.75 1.51 1.37
CA ARG A 33 -0.54 0.75 1.01
C ARG A 33 -0.76 -0.74 1.24
N ARG A 34 -1.22 -1.14 2.42
CA ARG A 34 -1.45 -2.55 2.77
C ARG A 34 -2.40 -3.24 1.78
N ARG A 35 -3.53 -2.61 1.47
CA ARG A 35 -4.50 -3.12 0.48
C ARG A 35 -3.89 -3.21 -0.92
N ALA A 36 -3.15 -2.18 -1.34
CA ALA A 36 -2.44 -2.19 -2.62
C ALA A 36 -1.44 -3.34 -2.76
N LYS A 37 -0.85 -3.81 -1.65
CA LYS A 37 0.02 -5.01 -1.61
C LYS A 37 -0.77 -6.31 -1.73
N ALA A 38 -1.96 -6.37 -1.16
CA ALA A 38 -2.73 -7.59 -0.99
C ALA A 38 -3.72 -7.87 -2.14
N THR A 39 -4.18 -6.85 -2.87
CA THR A 39 -5.26 -6.99 -3.86
C THR A 39 -4.85 -6.48 -5.26
N GLN A 40 -5.51 -7.03 -6.28
CA GLN A 40 -5.39 -6.60 -7.69
C GLN A 40 -6.51 -5.64 -8.13
N GLU A 41 -7.32 -5.14 -7.19
CA GLU A 41 -8.38 -4.16 -7.44
C GLU A 41 -7.86 -2.92 -8.20
N ILE A 42 -8.75 -2.26 -8.94
CA ILE A 42 -8.35 -1.08 -9.72
C ILE A 42 -7.96 0.03 -8.74
N PRO A 43 -6.91 0.85 -9.01
CA PRO A 43 -6.44 1.86 -8.06
C PRO A 43 -7.52 2.82 -7.54
N ARG A 44 -8.57 3.09 -8.32
CA ARG A 44 -9.71 3.90 -7.89
C ARG A 44 -10.52 3.23 -6.77
N GLU A 45 -10.73 1.93 -6.85
CA GLU A 45 -11.48 1.15 -5.85
C GLU A 45 -10.70 1.10 -4.54
N VAL A 46 -9.39 0.84 -4.62
CA VAL A 46 -8.50 0.84 -3.44
C VAL A 46 -8.54 2.17 -2.71
N VAL A 47 -8.54 3.29 -3.45
CA VAL A 47 -8.60 4.64 -2.86
C VAL A 47 -9.97 4.93 -2.27
N ASN A 48 -11.05 4.64 -3.00
CA ASN A 48 -12.42 4.86 -2.53
C ASN A 48 -12.71 4.10 -1.23
N GLU A 49 -12.30 2.84 -1.19
CA GLU A 49 -12.52 1.97 -0.03
C GLU A 49 -11.68 2.41 1.17
N SER A 50 -10.44 2.84 0.92
CA SER A 50 -9.60 3.43 1.98
C SER A 50 -10.16 4.77 2.49
N ALA A 51 -10.92 5.48 1.66
CA ALA A 51 -11.50 6.77 1.99
C ALA A 51 -12.93 6.70 2.54
N PHE A 52 -13.52 5.50 2.56
CA PHE A 52 -14.88 5.27 3.01
C PHE A 52 -15.00 5.55 4.51
N GLY A 53 -16.09 6.21 4.92
CA GLY A 53 -16.36 6.53 6.33
C GLY A 53 -15.47 7.62 6.95
N MET A 54 -14.55 8.24 6.19
CA MET A 54 -13.69 9.30 6.72
C MET A 54 -14.44 10.63 6.94
N SER A 55 -14.08 11.33 8.02
CA SER A 55 -14.56 12.69 8.27
C SER A 55 -14.06 13.68 7.21
N ALA A 56 -14.80 14.77 7.00
CA ALA A 56 -14.46 15.80 6.02
C ALA A 56 -13.09 16.46 6.28
N VAL A 57 -12.73 16.62 7.56
CA VAL A 57 -11.44 17.21 7.98
C VAL A 57 -10.28 16.33 7.52
N VAL A 58 -10.38 15.01 7.73
CA VAL A 58 -9.32 14.07 7.36
C VAL A 58 -9.26 13.92 5.84
N ARG A 59 -10.43 13.95 5.16
CA ARG A 59 -10.52 13.94 3.70
C ARG A 59 -9.85 15.17 3.08
N GLY A 60 -10.05 16.35 3.66
CA GLY A 60 -9.39 17.59 3.22
C GLY A 60 -7.86 17.56 3.37
N ARG A 61 -7.35 16.68 4.25
CA ARG A 61 -5.92 16.51 4.50
C ARG A 61 -5.27 15.40 3.68
N LEU A 62 -6.07 14.59 2.98
CA LEU A 62 -5.54 13.57 2.09
C LEU A 62 -4.84 14.21 0.88
N PRO A 63 -3.81 13.54 0.33
CA PRO A 63 -3.31 13.87 -0.98
C PRO A 63 -4.42 13.81 -2.04
N LYS A 64 -4.25 14.56 -3.13
CA LYS A 64 -5.14 14.49 -4.30
C LYS A 64 -5.32 13.03 -4.75
N ASP A 65 -6.51 12.71 -5.24
CA ASP A 65 -6.86 11.36 -5.70
C ASP A 65 -5.86 10.79 -6.73
N GLU A 66 -5.33 11.63 -7.63
CA GLU A 66 -4.27 11.22 -8.56
C GLU A 66 -2.98 10.78 -7.83
N ALA A 67 -2.58 11.49 -6.78
CA ALA A 67 -1.42 11.14 -5.96
C ALA A 67 -1.65 9.84 -5.19
N MET A 68 -2.88 9.62 -4.70
CA MET A 68 -3.28 8.37 -4.04
C MET A 68 -3.22 7.18 -5.01
N ARG A 69 -3.71 7.33 -6.24
CA ARG A 69 -3.58 6.30 -7.29
C ARG A 69 -2.12 6.03 -7.67
N LYS A 70 -1.28 7.07 -7.74
CA LYS A 70 0.17 6.92 -7.93
C LYS A 70 0.83 6.14 -6.79
N LEU A 71 0.40 6.36 -5.54
CA LEU A 71 0.87 5.60 -4.39
C LEU A 71 0.53 4.11 -4.51
N VAL A 72 -0.68 3.75 -4.94
CA VAL A 72 -1.08 2.36 -5.20
C VAL A 72 -0.16 1.72 -6.25
N ARG A 73 0.03 2.39 -7.41
CA ARG A 73 0.88 1.90 -8.50
C ARG A 73 2.33 1.70 -8.06
N ARG A 74 2.91 2.68 -7.36
CA ARG A 74 4.28 2.60 -6.83
C ARG A 74 4.43 1.46 -5.82
N THR A 75 3.45 1.29 -4.94
CA THR A 75 3.46 0.21 -3.96
C THR A 75 3.46 -1.16 -4.63
N ARG A 76 2.62 -1.35 -5.66
CA ARG A 76 2.60 -2.58 -6.46
C ARG A 76 3.90 -2.80 -7.21
N LYS A 77 4.45 -1.77 -7.86
CA LYS A 77 5.74 -1.85 -8.57
C LYS A 77 6.89 -2.23 -7.64
N ALA A 78 6.89 -1.74 -6.40
CA ALA A 78 7.92 -2.07 -5.42
C ALA A 78 7.88 -3.54 -4.98
N ILE A 79 6.71 -4.20 -5.01
CA ILE A 79 6.57 -5.63 -4.69
C ILE A 79 6.84 -6.48 -5.93
N SER A 80 6.29 -6.07 -7.06
CA SER A 80 6.52 -6.69 -8.36
C SER A 80 7.88 -6.26 -8.90
N ALA A 81 8.94 -6.38 -8.09
CA ALA A 81 10.30 -6.21 -8.57
C ALA A 81 10.50 -7.19 -9.72
N THR A 82 10.43 -6.68 -10.95
CA THR A 82 10.64 -7.48 -12.13
C THR A 82 12.01 -8.14 -11.99
N PRO A 83 12.12 -9.47 -12.23
CA PRO A 83 13.43 -10.12 -12.29
C PRO A 83 14.35 -9.35 -13.22
N ALA A 84 15.66 -9.40 -12.96
CA ALA A 84 16.64 -8.84 -13.88
C ALA A 84 16.39 -9.38 -15.30
N GLU A 85 16.63 -8.55 -16.32
CA GLU A 85 16.47 -8.99 -17.70
C GLU A 85 17.31 -10.25 -17.94
N PRO A 86 16.75 -11.28 -18.57
CA PRO A 86 17.48 -12.50 -18.88
C PRO A 86 18.64 -12.16 -19.84
N VAL A 87 19.85 -12.61 -19.51
CA VAL A 87 21.07 -12.33 -20.29
C VAL A 87 20.95 -12.86 -21.72
N ASN A 88 20.20 -13.93 -21.91
CA ASN A 88 19.92 -14.53 -23.21
C ASN A 88 18.61 -15.33 -23.17
N ARG A 89 18.14 -15.77 -24.35
CA ARG A 89 16.87 -16.51 -24.48
C ARG A 89 16.84 -17.83 -23.69
N ALA A 90 17.98 -18.49 -23.52
CA ALA A 90 18.07 -19.75 -22.76
C ALA A 90 17.93 -19.55 -21.24
N SER A 91 18.17 -18.33 -20.74
CA SER A 91 18.02 -17.99 -19.32
C SER A 91 16.59 -17.60 -18.89
N VAL A 92 15.62 -17.63 -19.81
CA VAL A 92 14.21 -17.34 -19.50
C VAL A 92 13.60 -18.53 -18.76
N VAL A 93 13.30 -18.36 -17.48
CA VAL A 93 12.56 -19.35 -16.69
C VAL A 93 11.06 -19.08 -16.81
N ILE A 94 10.32 -20.01 -17.43
CA ILE A 94 8.86 -19.98 -17.48
C ILE A 94 8.34 -20.65 -16.20
N PRO A 95 7.46 -20.03 -15.41
CA PRO A 95 6.85 -20.68 -14.26
C PRO A 95 6.05 -21.94 -14.66
N GLU A 96 6.06 -22.97 -13.81
CA GLU A 96 5.35 -24.24 -14.04
C GLU A 96 3.86 -24.05 -14.35
N VAL A 97 3.22 -23.05 -13.75
CA VAL A 97 1.80 -22.72 -13.97
C VAL A 97 1.49 -22.36 -15.44
N TYR A 98 2.50 -21.96 -16.21
CA TYR A 98 2.37 -21.64 -17.63
C TYR A 98 2.87 -22.76 -18.56
N HIS A 99 3.33 -23.89 -18.00
CA HIS A 99 3.62 -25.07 -18.80
C HIS A 99 2.30 -25.73 -19.19
N ILE A 100 1.78 -25.33 -20.35
CA ILE A 100 0.71 -26.07 -21.01
C ILE A 100 1.41 -27.27 -21.65
N TYR A 101 1.20 -28.46 -21.09
CA TYR A 101 1.52 -29.68 -21.82
C TYR A 101 0.61 -29.65 -23.05
N GLY A 102 1.19 -29.43 -24.24
CA GLY A 102 0.48 -29.76 -25.45
C GLY A 102 0.15 -31.24 -25.35
N ASP A 103 -1.14 -31.57 -25.38
CA ASP A 103 -1.56 -32.96 -25.50
C ASP A 103 -0.83 -33.53 -26.72
N LEU A 104 0.13 -34.42 -26.45
CA LEU A 104 0.88 -35.13 -27.47
C LEU A 104 -0.08 -36.17 -28.06
N GLU A 105 -0.77 -35.82 -29.13
CA GLU A 105 -1.25 -36.79 -30.12
C GLU A 105 -0.20 -37.03 -31.21
#